data_AF-A0A8S0S183-F1
#
_entry.id   AF-A0A8S0S183-F1
#
_cell.length_a   1.000
_cell.length_b   1.000
_cell.length_c   1.000
_cell.angle_alpha   90.00
_cell.angle_beta   90.00
_cell.angle_gamma   90.00
#
_symmetry.space_group_name_H-M   'P 1'
#
loop_
_entity.id
_entity.type
_entity.pdbx_description
1 polymer ?
#
loop_
_entity_poly.entity_id
_entity_poly.type
_entity_poly.pdbx_seq_one_letter_code
_entity_poly.pdbx_strand_id
1 'polypeptide(L)'
;MKVRLPNLLSGLRGKSQIIQDELIKLREQMVHSAEGWWMEKLAKEPSRLCVDEVHRVLVDIVSAAANATPGLGRYPFFKREVVATGTAALEGFKNEARNMVVALVDMERAFVPPQHFIRWVQRRMDRQRREEELRGRSSKKGNEVEQSISKRSTSLQTGGQQN
;
A
#
# COMPACT_ATOMS: atom_id res chain seq x y z
N MET A 1 54.98 10.78 -9.69
CA MET A 1 53.71 10.85 -10.44
C MET A 1 52.73 11.76 -9.69
N LYS A 2 52.64 13.05 -10.05
CA LYS A 2 51.60 13.95 -9.52
C LYS A 2 50.40 13.86 -10.45
N VAL A 3 49.52 12.88 -10.22
CA VAL A 3 48.23 12.84 -10.90
C VAL A 3 47.49 14.11 -10.50
N ARG A 4 47.11 14.95 -11.46
CA ARG A 4 46.45 16.24 -11.20
C ARG A 4 45.12 15.95 -10.50
N LEU A 5 45.13 16.11 -9.17
CA LEU A 5 43.98 16.00 -8.27
C LEU A 5 42.68 16.63 -8.84
N PRO A 6 42.72 17.77 -9.57
CA PRO A 6 41.54 18.34 -10.20
C PRO A 6 40.84 17.43 -11.23
N ASN A 7 41.59 16.62 -11.98
CA ASN A 7 41.04 15.75 -13.02
C ASN A 7 40.35 14.49 -12.46
N LEU A 8 40.81 14.01 -11.30
CA LEU A 8 40.15 12.93 -10.57
C LEU A 8 38.86 13.42 -9.90
N LEU A 9 38.87 14.64 -9.36
CA LEU A 9 37.69 15.25 -8.75
C LEU A 9 36.63 15.61 -9.78
N SER A 10 37.01 16.09 -10.97
CA SER A 10 36.06 16.31 -12.07
C SER A 10 35.48 15.00 -12.60
N GLY A 11 36.31 13.96 -12.75
CA GLY A 11 35.87 12.63 -13.14
C GLY A 11 34.93 11.97 -12.11
N LEU A 12 35.22 12.11 -10.81
CA LEU A 12 34.34 11.64 -9.73
C LEU A 12 33.03 12.43 -9.66
N ARG A 13 33.08 13.76 -9.85
CA ARG A 13 31.90 14.62 -9.92
C ARG A 13 31.01 14.26 -11.12
N GLY A 14 31.59 14.02 -12.29
CA GLY A 14 30.86 13.57 -13.48
C GLY A 14 30.19 12.21 -13.27
N LYS A 15 30.91 11.24 -12.67
CA LYS A 15 30.33 9.94 -12.30
C LYS A 15 29.20 10.08 -11.27
N SER A 16 29.36 10.96 -10.28
CA SER A 16 28.31 11.27 -9.31
C SER A 16 27.08 11.86 -9.98
N GLN A 17 27.25 12.74 -10.97
CA GLN A 17 26.14 13.33 -11.72
C GLN A 17 25.41 12.27 -12.55
N ILE A 18 26.14 11.41 -13.24
CA ILE A 18 25.57 10.29 -14.01
C ILE A 18 24.77 9.35 -13.11
N ILE A 19 25.28 9.02 -11.92
CA ILE A 19 24.54 8.20 -10.95
C ILE A 19 23.27 8.92 -10.48
N GLN A 20 23.31 10.25 -10.28
CA GLN A 20 22.11 11.01 -9.94
C GLN A 20 21.09 11.05 -11.06
N ASP A 21 21.53 11.25 -12.31
CA ASP A 21 20.66 11.30 -13.47
C ASP A 21 20.00 9.93 -13.74
N GLU A 22 20.76 8.83 -13.60
CA GLU A 22 20.23 7.46 -13.67
C GLU A 22 19.25 7.17 -12.52
N LEU A 23 19.52 7.65 -11.30
CA LEU A 23 18.59 7.53 -10.18
C LEU A 23 17.29 8.32 -10.41
N ILE A 24 17.36 9.49 -11.03
CA ILE A 24 16.19 10.29 -11.41
C ILE A 24 15.38 9.55 -12.49
N LYS A 25 16.06 8.98 -13.48
CA LYS A 25 15.44 8.22 -14.57
C LYS A 25 14.77 6.93 -14.07
N LEU A 26 15.42 6.21 -13.15
CA LEU A 26 14.85 5.07 -12.46
C LEU A 26 13.65 5.49 -11.61
N ARG A 27 13.73 6.59 -10.85
CA ARG A 27 12.60 7.15 -10.10
C ARG A 27 11.41 7.41 -11.01
N GLU A 28 11.61 8.04 -12.17
CA GLU A 28 10.55 8.32 -13.13
C GLU A 28 9.95 7.06 -13.73
N GLN A 29 10.77 6.10 -14.16
CA GLN A 29 10.28 4.80 -14.67
C GLN A 29 9.47 4.05 -13.61
N MET A 30 9.84 4.18 -12.34
CA MET A 30 9.23 3.45 -11.24
C MET A 30 7.97 4.10 -10.69
N VAL A 31 7.87 5.43 -10.79
CA VAL A 31 6.61 6.17 -10.61
C VAL A 31 5.55 5.67 -11.60
N HIS A 32 5.95 5.26 -12.81
CA HIS A 32 5.07 4.70 -13.83
C HIS A 32 4.98 3.17 -13.81
N SER A 33 5.83 2.49 -13.03
CA SER A 33 5.80 1.05 -12.82
C SER A 33 4.78 0.67 -11.74
N ALA A 34 4.35 -0.59 -11.74
CA ALA A 34 3.37 -1.14 -10.79
C ALA A 34 3.70 -0.82 -9.32
N GLU A 35 4.96 -0.56 -8.98
CA GLU A 35 5.44 -0.28 -7.62
C GLU A 35 5.21 1.17 -7.15
N GLY A 36 5.33 2.16 -8.05
CA GLY A 36 4.90 3.53 -7.78
C GLY A 36 3.39 3.61 -7.58
N TRP A 37 2.66 2.81 -8.34
CA TRP A 37 1.21 2.59 -8.19
C TRP A 37 0.84 1.94 -6.85
N TRP A 38 1.66 1.02 -6.33
CA TRP A 38 1.40 0.42 -5.00
C TRP A 38 1.56 1.42 -3.85
N MET A 39 2.56 2.31 -3.87
CA MET A 39 2.71 3.38 -2.87
C MET A 39 1.56 4.40 -2.95
N GLU A 40 1.19 4.79 -4.17
CA GLU A 40 0.03 5.64 -4.44
C GLU A 40 -1.25 5.03 -3.88
N LYS A 41 -1.47 3.73 -4.15
CA LYS A 41 -2.64 3.00 -3.66
C LYS A 41 -2.60 2.75 -2.15
N LEU A 42 -1.43 2.57 -1.56
CA LEU A 42 -1.27 2.32 -0.12
C LEU A 42 -1.53 3.54 0.74
N ALA A 43 -1.30 4.76 0.26
CA ALA A 43 -1.47 5.98 1.06
C ALA A 43 -2.76 6.74 0.72
N LYS A 44 -3.19 6.76 -0.55
CA LYS A 44 -4.41 7.47 -0.94
C LYS A 44 -5.68 6.80 -0.41
N GLU A 45 -5.76 5.48 -0.47
CA GLU A 45 -6.94 4.76 0.01
C GLU A 45 -7.18 4.87 1.53
N PRO A 46 -6.21 4.62 2.44
CA PRO A 46 -6.48 4.80 3.87
C PRO A 46 -6.80 6.25 4.22
N SER A 47 -6.23 7.22 3.48
CA SER A 47 -6.56 8.62 3.64
C SER A 47 -8.01 8.94 3.28
N ARG A 48 -8.53 8.35 2.19
CA ARG A 48 -9.95 8.45 1.80
C ARG A 48 -10.87 7.79 2.83
N LEU A 49 -10.51 6.61 3.31
CA LEU A 49 -11.27 5.90 4.35
C LEU A 49 -11.33 6.68 5.66
N CYS A 50 -10.26 7.39 6.03
CA CYS A 50 -10.25 8.27 7.18
C CYS A 50 -11.28 9.40 7.04
N VAL A 51 -11.34 10.04 5.86
CA VAL A 51 -12.37 11.06 5.55
C VAL A 51 -13.78 10.50 5.66
N ASP A 52 -13.98 9.26 5.22
CA ASP A 52 -15.28 8.58 5.29
C ASP A 52 -15.71 8.31 6.73
N GLU A 53 -14.79 7.86 7.59
CA GLU A 53 -15.08 7.64 9.00
C GLU A 53 -15.40 8.95 9.72
N VAL A 54 -14.65 10.03 9.44
CA VAL A 54 -14.94 11.36 9.98
C VAL A 54 -16.32 11.83 9.54
N HIS A 55 -16.67 11.69 8.25
CA HIS A 55 -18.00 12.03 7.76
C HIS A 55 -19.10 11.25 8.48
N ARG A 56 -18.91 9.93 8.67
CA ARG A 56 -19.86 9.09 9.41
C ARG A 56 -20.08 9.61 10.83
N VAL A 57 -19.00 9.90 11.56
CA VAL A 57 -19.07 10.46 12.92
C VAL A 57 -19.79 11.80 12.94
N LEU A 58 -19.54 12.68 11.97
CA LEU A 58 -20.21 13.99 11.89
C LEU A 58 -21.72 13.84 11.62
N VAL A 59 -22.14 12.90 10.77
CA VAL A 59 -23.56 12.61 10.51
C VAL A 59 -24.23 12.04 11.77
N ASP A 60 -23.55 11.15 12.49
CA ASP A 60 -24.02 10.62 13.77
C ASP A 60 -24.21 11.76 14.80
N ILE A 61 -23.28 12.71 14.86
CA ILE A 61 -23.37 13.90 15.73
C ILE A 61 -24.56 14.79 15.35
N VAL A 62 -24.78 15.06 14.06
CA VAL A 62 -25.94 15.85 13.60
C VAL A 62 -27.25 15.20 14.03
N SER A 63 -27.35 13.88 13.87
CA SER A 63 -28.52 13.11 14.26
C SER A 63 -28.71 13.12 15.78
N ALA A 64 -27.64 12.92 16.55
CA ALA A 64 -27.66 12.97 18.00
C ALA A 64 -28.05 14.36 18.52
N ALA A 65 -27.52 15.43 17.94
CA ALA A 65 -27.85 16.80 18.29
C ALA A 65 -29.34 17.10 18.02
N ALA A 66 -29.87 16.71 16.85
CA ALA A 66 -31.29 16.88 16.54
C ALA A 66 -32.21 16.07 17.48
N ASN A 67 -31.74 14.94 18.01
CA ASN A 67 -32.47 14.15 19.00
C ASN A 67 -32.42 14.75 20.41
N ALA A 68 -31.28 15.32 20.80
CA ALA A 68 -31.09 15.93 22.11
C ALA A 68 -31.79 17.30 22.25
N THR A 69 -32.07 17.99 21.14
CA THR A 69 -32.72 19.31 21.15
C THR A 69 -34.15 19.23 21.72
N PRO A 70 -34.42 19.88 22.87
CA PRO A 70 -35.75 19.90 23.47
C PRO A 70 -36.77 20.57 22.55
N GLY A 71 -37.98 20.01 22.48
CA GLY A 71 -39.08 20.57 21.70
C GLY A 71 -39.01 20.28 20.20
N LEU A 72 -37.84 19.96 19.63
CA LEU A 72 -37.69 19.63 18.21
C LEU A 72 -38.40 18.32 17.84
N GLY A 73 -38.53 17.38 18.79
CA GLY A 73 -39.30 16.14 18.61
C GLY A 73 -40.79 16.34 18.35
N ARG A 74 -41.36 17.51 18.69
CA ARG A 74 -42.77 17.84 18.41
C ARG A 74 -43.03 18.15 16.93
N TYR A 75 -41.98 18.44 16.15
CA TYR A 75 -42.07 18.80 14.74
C TYR A 75 -41.27 17.80 13.88
N PRO A 76 -41.83 16.60 13.61
CA PRO A 76 -41.08 15.51 12.97
C PRO A 76 -40.60 15.84 11.54
N PHE A 77 -41.39 16.59 10.76
CA PHE A 77 -41.00 17.01 9.41
C PHE A 77 -39.85 18.02 9.44
N PHE A 78 -39.96 19.04 10.30
CA PHE A 78 -38.89 20.03 10.47
C PHE A 78 -37.60 19.39 10.99
N LYS A 79 -37.70 18.48 11.96
CA LYS A 79 -36.54 17.72 12.47
C LYS A 79 -35.85 16.90 11.38
N ARG A 80 -36.62 16.21 10.53
CA ARG A 80 -36.08 15.45 9.39
C ARG A 80 -35.37 16.38 8.41
N GLU A 81 -35.95 17.54 8.13
CA GLU A 81 -35.37 18.51 7.19
C GLU A 81 -34.05 19.10 7.71
N VAL A 82 -33.94 19.36 9.02
CA VAL A 82 -32.70 19.81 9.66
C VAL A 82 -31.60 18.76 9.53
N VAL A 83 -31.91 17.50 9.84
CA VAL A 83 -30.95 16.39 9.71
C VAL A 83 -30.57 16.17 8.25
N ALA A 84 -31.52 16.21 7.33
CA ALA A 84 -31.29 16.06 5.90
C ALA A 84 -30.38 17.16 5.35
N THR A 85 -30.65 18.42 5.67
CA THR A 85 -29.83 19.57 5.26
C THR A 85 -28.42 19.46 5.82
N GLY A 86 -28.27 19.11 7.10
CA GLY A 86 -26.96 18.92 7.72
C GLY A 86 -26.16 17.79 7.07
N THR A 87 -26.82 16.66 6.79
CA THR A 87 -26.20 15.50 6.13
C THR A 87 -25.77 15.83 4.71
N ALA A 88 -26.60 16.54 3.94
CA ALA A 88 -26.29 16.98 2.59
C ALA A 88 -25.09 17.94 2.54
N ALA A 89 -24.99 18.87 3.49
CA ALA A 89 -23.83 19.76 3.61
C ALA A 89 -22.54 18.98 3.92
N LEU A 90 -22.61 18.01 4.84
CA LEU A 90 -21.47 17.15 5.18
C LEU A 90 -21.03 16.25 4.02
N GLU A 91 -21.94 15.84 3.15
CA GLU A 91 -21.61 15.08 1.93
C GLU A 91 -20.80 15.93 0.95
N GLY A 92 -21.16 17.21 0.79
CA GLY A 92 -20.39 18.17 0.02
C GLY A 92 -18.95 18.29 0.52
N PHE A 93 -18.77 18.50 1.83
CA PHE A 93 -17.44 18.60 2.44
C PHE A 93 -16.64 17.30 2.33
N LYS A 94 -17.26 16.13 2.46
CA LYS A 94 -16.58 14.83 2.31
C LYS A 94 -15.96 14.69 0.91
N ASN A 95 -16.70 15.07 -0.13
CA ASN A 95 -16.23 14.97 -1.51
C ASN A 95 -15.08 15.94 -1.80
N GLU A 96 -15.15 17.17 -1.29
CA GLU A 96 -14.04 18.12 -1.36
C GLU A 96 -12.81 17.63 -0.58
N ALA A 97 -13.02 17.17 0.66
CA ALA A 97 -11.95 16.66 1.51
C ALA A 97 -11.23 15.47 0.87
N ARG A 98 -11.95 14.50 0.28
CA ARG A 98 -11.33 13.36 -0.42
C ARG A 98 -10.35 13.81 -1.51
N ASN A 99 -10.70 14.85 -2.28
CA ASN A 99 -9.82 15.38 -3.31
C ASN A 99 -8.59 16.08 -2.69
N MET A 100 -8.80 16.85 -1.61
CA MET A 100 -7.70 17.51 -0.90
C MET A 100 -6.70 16.51 -0.32
N VAL A 101 -7.16 15.45 0.36
CA VAL A 101 -6.22 14.49 0.98
C VAL A 101 -5.42 13.72 -0.06
N VAL A 102 -6.01 13.44 -1.23
CA VAL A 102 -5.27 12.86 -2.37
C VAL A 102 -4.18 13.82 -2.84
N ALA A 103 -4.51 15.11 -3.01
CA ALA A 103 -3.54 16.12 -3.41
C ALA A 103 -2.41 16.27 -2.38
N LEU A 104 -2.73 16.21 -1.09
CA LEU A 104 -1.73 16.22 -0.02
C LEU A 104 -0.80 15.00 -0.09
N VAL A 105 -1.33 13.80 -0.27
CA VAL A 105 -0.51 12.58 -0.42
C VAL A 105 0.39 12.67 -1.66
N ASP A 106 -0.11 13.22 -2.76
CA ASP A 106 0.67 13.44 -3.97
C ASP A 106 1.80 14.45 -3.76
N MET A 107 1.51 15.53 -3.01
CA MET A 107 2.52 16.52 -2.63
C MET A 107 3.59 15.91 -1.72
N GLU A 108 3.21 15.16 -0.68
CA GLU A 108 4.15 14.48 0.23
C GLU A 108 5.08 13.52 -0.53
N ARG A 109 4.56 12.82 -1.54
CA ARG A 109 5.37 11.94 -2.40
C ARG A 109 6.47 12.70 -3.14
N ALA A 110 6.25 13.97 -3.50
CA ALA A 110 7.25 14.79 -4.17
C ALA A 110 8.48 15.06 -3.29
N PHE A 111 8.32 15.02 -1.96
CA PHE A 111 9.38 15.30 -0.99
C PHE A 111 10.14 14.06 -0.51
N VAL A 112 9.73 12.85 -0.90
CA VAL A 112 10.42 11.62 -0.47
C VAL A 112 11.80 11.52 -1.13
N PRO A 113 12.90 11.60 -0.35
CA PRO A 113 14.24 11.53 -0.93
C PRO A 113 14.49 10.18 -1.62
N PRO A 114 15.25 10.13 -2.73
CA PRO A 114 15.55 8.89 -3.45
C PRO A 114 16.12 7.77 -2.57
N GLN A 115 16.84 8.13 -1.50
CA GLN A 115 17.31 7.19 -0.48
C GLN A 115 16.17 6.34 0.10
N HIS A 116 15.09 6.98 0.57
CA HIS A 116 13.99 6.30 1.28
C HIS A 116 13.33 5.27 0.38
N PHE A 117 13.25 5.64 -0.89
CA PHE A 117 12.78 4.79 -1.95
C PHE A 117 13.69 3.56 -2.16
N ILE A 118 15.01 3.75 -2.33
CA ILE A 118 16.00 2.66 -2.47
C ILE A 118 15.91 1.70 -1.28
N ARG A 119 15.86 2.22 -0.06
CA ARG A 119 15.77 1.41 1.17
C ARG A 119 14.46 0.63 1.23
N TRP A 120 13.37 1.20 0.74
CA TRP A 120 12.07 0.52 0.70
C TRP A 120 12.05 -0.60 -0.34
N VAL A 121 12.56 -0.36 -1.56
CA VAL A 121 12.71 -1.38 -2.60
C VAL A 121 13.60 -2.51 -2.11
N GLN A 122 14.74 -2.20 -1.48
CA GLN A 122 15.64 -3.22 -0.93
C GLN A 122 14.91 -4.13 0.06
N ARG A 123 14.18 -3.55 1.03
CA ARG A 123 13.39 -4.33 2.01
C ARG A 123 12.28 -5.16 1.37
N ARG A 124 11.73 -4.73 0.24
CA ARG A 124 10.67 -5.45 -0.47
C ARG A 124 11.25 -6.60 -1.29
N MET A 125 12.37 -6.40 -1.99
CA MET A 125 13.15 -7.48 -2.64
C MET A 125 13.54 -8.55 -1.60
N ASP A 126 13.97 -8.13 -0.41
CA ASP A 126 14.27 -9.04 0.69
C ASP A 126 13.04 -9.82 1.20
N ARG A 127 11.83 -9.23 1.14
CA ARG A 127 10.57 -9.92 1.46
C ARG A 127 10.17 -10.89 0.36
N GLN A 128 10.24 -10.47 -0.91
CA GLN A 128 9.92 -11.31 -2.06
C GLN A 128 10.84 -12.52 -2.13
N ARG A 129 12.14 -12.33 -1.91
CA ARG A 129 13.12 -13.42 -1.83
C ARG A 129 12.75 -14.43 -0.75
N ARG A 130 12.35 -13.95 0.44
CA ARG A 130 11.89 -14.81 1.54
C ARG A 130 10.58 -15.53 1.21
N GLU A 131 9.65 -14.87 0.54
CA GLU A 131 8.40 -15.48 0.08
C GLU A 131 8.64 -16.54 -1.00
N GLU A 132 9.57 -16.31 -1.94
CA GLU A 132 9.99 -17.28 -2.96
C GLU A 132 10.74 -18.48 -2.35
N GLU A 133 11.62 -18.24 -1.38
CA GLU A 133 12.28 -19.31 -0.62
C GLU A 133 11.28 -20.19 0.13
N LEU A 134 10.25 -19.59 0.74
CA LEU A 134 9.16 -20.31 1.39
C LEU A 134 8.27 -21.07 0.39
N ARG A 135 7.97 -20.48 -0.78
CA ARG A 135 7.21 -21.13 -1.86
C ARG A 135 7.96 -22.34 -2.43
N GLY A 136 9.26 -22.18 -2.68
CA GLY A 136 10.13 -23.26 -3.17
C GLY A 136 10.28 -24.41 -2.16
N ARG A 137 10.33 -24.10 -0.85
CA ARG A 137 10.38 -25.11 0.21
C ARG A 137 9.04 -25.85 0.37
N SER A 138 7.91 -25.17 0.16
CA SER A 138 6.58 -25.78 0.16
C SER A 138 6.40 -26.76 -1.01
N SER A 139 6.84 -26.40 -2.23
CA SER A 139 6.83 -27.32 -3.38
C SER A 139 7.74 -28.53 -3.18
N LYS A 140 8.90 -28.37 -2.51
CA LYS A 140 9.81 -29.50 -2.22
C LYS A 140 9.23 -30.45 -1.17
N LYS A 141 8.53 -29.93 -0.17
CA LYS A 141 7.84 -30.71 0.87
C LYS A 141 6.61 -31.46 0.32
N GLY A 142 5.90 -30.89 -0.65
CA GLY A 142 4.83 -31.59 -1.38
C GLY A 142 5.32 -32.81 -2.14
N ASN A 143 6.43 -32.67 -2.88
CA ASN A 143 7.06 -33.79 -3.62
C ASN A 143 7.58 -34.92 -2.70
N GLU A 144 8.12 -34.61 -1.52
CA GLU A 144 8.54 -35.64 -0.55
C GLU A 144 7.35 -36.40 0.05
N VAL A 145 6.23 -35.72 0.31
CA VAL A 145 5.01 -36.36 0.82
C VAL A 145 4.38 -37.26 -0.25
N GLU A 146 4.35 -36.86 -1.52
CA GLU A 146 3.89 -37.72 -2.62
C GLU A 146 4.78 -38.97 -2.82
N GLN A 147 6.11 -38.80 -2.79
CA GLN A 147 7.03 -39.93 -2.94
C GLN A 147 6.98 -40.91 -1.76
N SER A 148 6.75 -40.42 -0.53
CA SER A 148 6.62 -41.29 0.64
C SER A 148 5.29 -42.05 0.68
N ILE A 149 4.21 -41.48 0.15
CA ILE A 149 2.93 -42.19 -0.05
C ILE A 149 3.08 -43.27 -1.13
N SER A 150 3.72 -42.96 -2.27
CA SER A 150 3.96 -43.91 -3.36
C SER A 150 4.82 -45.12 -2.94
N LYS A 151 5.84 -44.89 -2.10
CA LYS A 151 6.68 -45.96 -1.53
C LYS A 151 5.95 -46.84 -0.50
N ARG A 152 4.94 -46.30 0.18
CA ARG A 152 4.09 -47.07 1.12
C ARG A 152 3.03 -47.92 0.40
N SER A 153 2.54 -47.46 -0.75
CA SER A 153 1.59 -48.22 -1.58
C SER A 153 2.24 -49.42 -2.27
N THR A 154 3.52 -49.32 -2.64
CA THR A 154 4.28 -50.40 -3.30
C THR A 154 4.72 -51.51 -2.34
N SER A 155 4.78 -51.25 -1.03
CA SER A 155 5.12 -52.25 -0.01
C SER A 155 3.94 -53.15 0.41
N LEU A 156 2.71 -52.88 -0.05
CA LEU A 156 1.51 -53.69 0.29
C LEU A 156 1.18 -54.76 -0.76
N GLN A 157 1.98 -54.90 -1.83
CA GLN A 157 1.70 -55.82 -2.94
C GLN A 157 2.58 -57.08 -3.02
N THR A 158 3.47 -57.32 -2.05
CA THR A 158 4.29 -58.55 -2.00
C THR A 158 3.91 -59.40 -0.79
N GLY A 159 2.74 -60.03 -0.87
CA GLY A 159 2.24 -60.92 0.17
C GLY A 159 1.08 -61.76 -0.32
N GLY A 160 1.30 -62.65 -1.29
CA GLY A 160 0.28 -63.61 -1.68
C GLY A 160 0.64 -64.42 -2.92
N GLN A 161 1.10 -65.64 -2.69
CA GLN A 161 0.79 -66.90 -3.40
C GLN A 161 2.04 -67.78 -3.51
N GLN A 162 2.26 -68.58 -2.46
CA GLN A 162 2.92 -69.88 -2.57
C GLN A 162 1.90 -70.87 -3.14
N ASN A 163 2.31 -71.60 -4.16
CA ASN A 163 1.72 -72.87 -4.57
C ASN A 163 2.88 -73.81 -4.93
#